data_AF-A0AAE4J734-F1
#
_entry.id   AF-A0AAE4J734-F1
#
_cell.length_a   1.000
_cell.length_b   1.000
_cell.length_c   1.000
_cell.angle_alpha   90.00
_cell.angle_beta   90.00
_cell.angle_gamma   90.00
#
_symmetry.space_group_name_H-M   'P 1'
#
loop_
_entity.id
_entity.type
_entity.pdbx_description
1 polymer ?
#
loop_
_entity_poly.entity_id
_entity_poly.type
_entity_poly.pdbx_seq_one_letter_code
_entity_poly.pdbx_strand_id
1 'polypeptide(L)' 'MSNIRYIEGLKLSTTCDTLEDVATEVTALKLALGLLFARLPDAEKNNLLIELTQYDYPAFQKLSTELKQFMPK' A
#
# COMPACT_ATOMS: atom_id res chain seq x y z
N MET A 1 -28.47 -4.84 0.52
CA MET A 1 -27.88 -4.99 -0.83
C MET A 1 -26.89 -3.87 -1.02
N SER A 2 -25.60 -4.18 -1.03
CA SER A 2 -24.53 -3.18 -1.18
C SER A 2 -24.47 -2.73 -2.64
N ASN A 3 -24.75 -1.45 -2.91
CA ASN A 3 -24.61 -0.85 -4.23
C ASN A 3 -23.13 -0.87 -4.65
N ILE A 4 -22.74 -1.87 -5.44
CA ILE A 4 -21.43 -1.91 -6.09
C ILE A 4 -21.41 -0.74 -7.08
N ARG A 5 -20.63 0.30 -6.78
CA ARG A 5 -20.42 1.43 -7.70
C ARG A 5 -19.52 0.95 -8.83
N TYR A 6 -20.13 0.65 -9.97
CA TYR A 6 -19.40 0.36 -11.21
C TYR A 6 -18.80 1.67 -11.74
N ILE A 7 -17.48 1.71 -11.89
CA ILE A 7 -16.79 2.87 -12.50
C ILE A 7 -16.53 2.51 -13.96
N GLU A 8 -17.42 2.94 -14.84
CA GLU A 8 -17.29 2.74 -16.28
C GLU A 8 -16.05 3.47 -16.79
N GLY A 9 -15.16 2.77 -17.50
CA GLY A 9 -13.92 3.35 -18.03
C GLY A 9 -12.75 3.43 -17.05
N LEU A 10 -12.80 2.75 -15.90
CA LEU A 10 -11.62 2.61 -15.04
C LEU A 10 -10.52 1.85 -15.78
N LYS A 11 -9.57 2.59 -16.35
CA LYS A 11 -8.36 2.07 -16.98
C LYS A 11 -7.18 2.42 -16.09
N LEU A 12 -6.58 1.40 -15.47
CA LEU A 12 -5.28 1.54 -14.83
C LEU A 12 -4.23 1.42 -15.93
N SER A 13 -3.77 2.55 -16.46
CA SER A 13 -2.61 2.61 -17.35
C SER A 13 -1.36 2.88 -16.53
N THR A 14 -0.24 2.26 -16.90
CA THR A 14 1.06 2.52 -16.31
C THR A 14 1.92 3.29 -17.31
N THR A 15 2.56 4.36 -16.87
CA THR A 15 3.62 5.04 -17.64
C THR A 15 4.96 4.68 -17.03
N CYS A 16 5.90 4.15 -17.83
CA CYS A 16 7.21 3.72 -17.34
C CYS A 16 8.33 4.11 -18.33
N ASP A 17 8.13 5.20 -19.06
CA ASP A 17 9.05 5.65 -20.12
C ASP A 17 10.28 6.34 -19.53
N THR A 18 10.14 6.95 -18.35
CA THR A 18 11.21 7.62 -17.60
C THR A 18 11.34 7.09 -16.16
N LEU A 19 12.47 7.39 -15.51
CA LEU A 19 12.67 7.06 -14.10
C LEU A 19 11.68 7.81 -13.20
N GLU A 20 11.35 9.04 -13.57
CA GLU A 20 10.36 9.88 -12.90
C GLU A 20 8.95 9.28 -12.98
N ASP A 21 8.58 8.70 -14.14
CA ASP A 21 7.29 8.02 -14.30
C ASP A 21 7.20 6.80 -13.37
N VAL A 22 8.24 5.96 -13.37
CA VAL A 22 8.31 4.78 -12.49
C VAL A 22 8.25 5.20 -11.01
N ALA A 23 8.97 6.25 -10.62
CA ALA A 23 8.93 6.76 -9.26
C ALA A 23 7.52 7.25 -8.87
N THR A 24 6.81 7.90 -9.80
CA THR A 24 5.44 8.39 -9.61
C THR A 24 4.47 7.22 -9.43
N GLU A 25 4.53 6.21 -10.30
CA GLU A 25 3.69 5.01 -10.23
C GLU A 25 3.93 4.22 -8.92
N VAL A 26 5.20 4.03 -8.54
CA VAL A 26 5.56 3.36 -7.28
C VAL A 26 5.06 4.17 -6.06
N THR A 27 5.11 5.49 -6.13
CA THR A 27 4.59 6.37 -5.07
C THR A 27 3.07 6.21 -4.94
N ALA A 28 2.35 6.23 -6.07
CA ALA A 28 0.90 6.02 -6.08
C ALA A 28 0.53 4.65 -5.48
N LEU A 29 1.28 3.60 -5.84
CA LEU A 29 1.07 2.25 -5.30
C LEU A 29 1.30 2.18 -3.78
N LYS A 30 2.37 2.81 -3.28
CA LYS A 30 2.65 2.89 -1.84
C LYS A 30 1.58 3.65 -1.07
N LEU A 31 1.07 4.74 -1.62
CA LEU A 31 -0.03 5.50 -1.04
C LEU A 31 -1.32 4.67 -0.99
N ALA A 32 -1.64 3.97 -2.09
CA ALA A 32 -2.79 3.07 -2.13
C ALA A 32 -2.68 1.97 -1.07
N LEU A 33 -1.51 1.35 -0.92
CA LEU A 33 -1.25 0.37 0.13
C LEU A 33 -1.40 0.97 1.53
N GLY A 34 -0.85 2.17 1.80
CA GLY A 34 -1.02 2.85 3.08
C GLY A 34 -2.49 3.13 3.42
N LEU A 35 -3.29 3.56 2.43
CA LEU A 35 -4.73 3.78 2.60
C LEU A 35 -5.51 2.48 2.85
N LEU A 36 -5.15 1.39 2.18
CA LEU A 36 -5.73 0.06 2.43
C LEU A 36 -5.36 -0.44 3.83
N PHE A 37 -4.08 -0.33 4.20
CA PHE A 37 -3.58 -0.70 5.52
C PHE A 37 -4.29 0.07 6.64
N ALA A 38 -4.47 1.38 6.47
CA ALA A 38 -5.15 2.22 7.47
C ALA A 38 -6.58 1.76 7.78
N ARG A 39 -7.25 1.11 6.80
CA ARG A 39 -8.61 0.58 6.93
C ARG A 39 -8.70 -0.81 7.56
N LEU A 40 -7.59 -1.52 7.70
CA LEU A 40 -7.58 -2.84 8.32
C LEU A 40 -7.87 -2.75 9.82
N PRO A 41 -8.48 -3.79 10.42
CA PRO A 41 -8.54 -3.94 11.87
C PRO A 41 -7.13 -4.01 12.48
N ASP A 42 -6.96 -3.55 13.72
CA ASP A 42 -5.65 -3.48 14.36
C ASP A 42 -4.94 -4.84 14.46
N ALA A 43 -5.69 -5.93 14.65
CA ALA A 43 -5.13 -7.28 14.65
C ALA A 43 -4.49 -7.64 13.28
N GLU A 44 -5.16 -7.30 12.18
CA GLU A 44 -4.64 -7.57 10.84
C GLU A 44 -3.46 -6.64 10.49
N LYS A 45 -3.50 -5.38 10.93
CA LYS A 45 -2.36 -4.46 10.82
C LYS A 45 -1.12 -5.05 11.49
N ASN A 46 -1.27 -5.54 12.73
CA ASN A 46 -0.16 -6.13 13.48
C ASN A 46 0.38 -7.39 12.79
N ASN A 47 -0.49 -8.28 12.30
CA ASN A 47 -0.07 -9.48 11.58
C ASN A 47 0.75 -9.13 10.34
N LEU A 48 0.29 -8.18 9.52
CA LEU A 48 1.03 -7.76 8.33
C LEU A 48 2.39 -7.15 8.69
N LEU A 49 2.46 -6.32 9.74
CA LEU A 49 3.73 -5.75 10.21
C LEU A 49 4.71 -6.84 10.65
N ILE A 50 4.23 -7.88 11.33
CA ILE A 50 5.03 -9.04 11.73
C ILE A 50 5.54 -9.76 10.48
N GLU A 51 4.66 -10.11 9.55
CA GLU A 51 5.02 -10.79 8.29
C GLU A 51 6.10 -10.02 7.52
N LEU A 52 5.96 -8.69 7.39
CA LEU A 52 6.97 -7.85 6.73
C LEU A 52 8.35 -7.91 7.40
N THR A 53 8.40 -8.09 8.72
CA THR A 53 9.66 -8.17 9.47
C THR A 53 10.26 -9.57 9.54
N GLN A 54 9.53 -10.61 9.13
CA GLN A 54 10.04 -11.98 9.11
C GLN A 54 11.00 -12.24 7.95
N TYR A 55 10.90 -11.46 6.88
CA TYR A 55 11.82 -11.55 5.76
C TYR A 55 13.04 -10.66 6.03
N ASP A 56 14.24 -11.21 5.87
CA ASP A 56 15.49 -10.43 5.89
C ASP A 56 15.66 -9.67 4.56
N TYR A 57 14.72 -8.75 4.30
CA TYR A 57 14.70 -7.93 3.10
C TYR A 57 14.56 -6.44 3.47
N PRO A 58 15.57 -5.61 3.20
CA PRO A 58 15.60 -4.21 3.63
C PRO A 58 14.38 -3.38 3.19
N ALA A 59 13.83 -3.66 2.01
CA ALA A 59 12.65 -2.94 1.52
C ALA A 59 11.41 -3.22 2.38
N PHE A 60 11.26 -4.43 2.94
CA PHE A 60 10.13 -4.78 3.79
C PHE A 60 10.27 -4.19 5.19
N GLN A 61 11.49 -4.13 5.73
CA GLN A 61 11.76 -3.42 6.99
C GLN A 61 11.43 -1.93 6.87
N LYS A 62 11.82 -1.31 5.75
CA LYS A 62 11.47 0.08 5.43
C LYS A 62 9.96 0.27 5.32
N LEU A 63 9.27 -0.60 4.56
CA LEU A 63 7.82 -0.55 4.41
C LEU A 63 7.09 -0.72 5.75
N SER A 64 7.51 -1.68 6.58
CA SER A 64 6.95 -1.88 7.93
C SER A 64 7.07 -0.62 8.78
N THR A 65 8.22 0.06 8.72
CA THR A 65 8.44 1.34 9.41
C THR A 65 7.52 2.44 8.88
N GLU A 66 7.36 2.56 7.56
CA GLU A 66 6.47 3.53 6.93
C GLU A 66 5.00 3.26 7.30
N LEU A 67 4.55 2.00 7.38
CA LEU A 67 3.17 1.65 7.71
C LEU A 67 2.81 1.92 9.18
N LYS A 68 3.78 1.92 10.10
CA LYS A 68 3.54 2.23 11.52
C LYS A 68 2.95 3.63 11.74
N GLN A 69 3.09 4.56 10.81
CA GLN A 69 2.46 5.90 10.90
C GLN A 69 0.92 5.84 10.92
N PHE A 70 0.33 4.74 10.46
CA PHE A 70 -1.13 4.51 10.43
C PHE A 70 -1.64 3.68 11.61
N MET A 71 -0.77 3.34 12.57
CA MET A 71 -1.17 2.70 13.82
C MET A 71 -1.75 3.74 14.78
N PRO A 72 -2.74 3.38 15.61
CA PRO A 72 -3.19 4.24 16.70
C PRO A 72 -2.00 4.57 17.62
N LYS A 73 -1.97 5.81 18.11
CA LYS A 73 -0.95 6.30 19.07
C LYS A 73 -1.12 5.69 20.44
#